data_AF-A0A0E3WFA4-F1
#
_entry.id   AF-A0A0E3WFA4-F1
#
_cell.length_a   1.000
_cell.length_b   1.000
_cell.length_c   1.000
_cell.angle_alpha   90.00
_cell.angle_beta   90.00
_cell.angle_gamma   90.00
#
_symmetry.space_group_name_H-M   'P 1'
#
loop_
_entity.id
_entity.type
_entity.pdbx_description
1 polymer ?
#
loop_
_entity_poly.entity_id
_entity_poly.type
_entity_poly.pdbx_seq_one_letter_code
_entity_poly.pdbx_strand_id
1 'polypeptide(L)'
;MINKINSWIEIIKSSSIARPFIEIKRWFQDNVIKRKLVIFSVLFTAWISLLLGAIYSPQRQTYTDEQLKTKRTFVNGTGEIRLSSQTYSPETGIIVLQFETKDSTSPVDRGIDTKRLKWDLYAQKKTTETKMEIVPIVDNKISVIIRNVPENFGAYAIDITNLTVVTSSIDIDISSPSDEQEKPMKAEDTDDNNVVQFYVTTQNSKLKKEKIKSVSREEFALSEIIEEKSFQEGQIEKLNHSIEQLKVSIEDDESRKSGLLKEAEYLSGDDLESNQKDIATIESNIETKNRSIETATQNIEKVQIKIDSLEKKELAIKDGTFEFSNSIETVEMK
;
A
#
# COMPACT_ATOMS: atom_id res chain seq x y z
N MET A 1 -45.71 56.66 -28.11
CA MET A 1 -44.64 55.72 -27.69
C MET A 1 -44.68 55.44 -26.19
N ILE A 2 -44.80 56.46 -25.34
CA ILE A 2 -44.89 56.33 -23.86
C ILE A 2 -46.06 55.44 -23.40
N ASN A 3 -47.24 55.56 -24.01
CA ASN A 3 -48.41 54.75 -23.64
C ASN A 3 -48.25 53.25 -23.93
N LYS A 4 -47.45 52.86 -24.94
CA LYS A 4 -47.17 51.44 -25.22
C LYS A 4 -46.22 50.85 -24.18
N ILE A 5 -45.24 51.61 -23.70
CA ILE A 5 -44.31 51.16 -22.66
C ILE A 5 -45.04 50.95 -21.33
N ASN A 6 -45.96 51.85 -20.96
CA ASN A 6 -46.75 51.71 -19.74
C ASN A 6 -47.68 50.48 -19.78
N SER A 7 -48.29 50.20 -20.94
CA SER A 7 -49.09 48.99 -21.16
C SER A 7 -48.27 47.70 -21.03
N TRP A 8 -47.04 47.66 -21.55
CA TRP A 8 -46.14 46.52 -21.38
C TRP A 8 -45.72 46.32 -19.92
N ILE A 9 -45.50 47.39 -19.16
CA ILE A 9 -45.20 47.32 -17.72
C ILE A 9 -46.39 46.78 -16.92
N GLU A 10 -47.63 47.11 -17.28
CA GLU A 10 -48.83 46.56 -16.64
C GLU A 10 -49.06 45.08 -16.96
N ILE A 11 -48.73 44.64 -18.18
CA ILE A 11 -48.79 43.22 -18.57
C ILE A 11 -47.73 42.41 -17.81
N ILE A 12 -46.52 42.94 -17.66
CA ILE A 12 -45.45 42.28 -16.89
C ILE A 12 -45.82 42.21 -15.40
N LYS A 13 -46.42 43.26 -14.82
CA LYS A 13 -46.86 43.27 -13.42
C LYS A 13 -48.04 42.33 -13.13
N SER A 14 -48.89 42.06 -14.12
CA SER A 14 -50.07 41.19 -13.96
C SER A 14 -49.79 39.70 -14.21
N SER A 15 -48.61 39.38 -14.77
CA SER A 15 -48.15 38.00 -15.02
C SER A 15 -47.98 37.18 -13.75
N SER A 16 -48.43 35.92 -13.79
CA SER A 16 -48.31 34.92 -12.72
C SER A 16 -46.87 34.79 -12.17
N ILE A 17 -45.88 35.00 -13.02
CA ILE A 17 -44.45 34.86 -12.68
C ILE A 17 -43.92 36.09 -11.92
N ALA A 18 -44.47 37.28 -12.15
CA ALA A 18 -44.01 38.52 -11.53
C ALA A 18 -44.68 38.83 -10.18
N ARG A 19 -45.89 38.30 -9.95
CA ARG A 19 -46.63 38.44 -8.69
C ARG A 19 -45.82 38.06 -7.45
N PRO A 20 -45.14 36.89 -7.37
CA PRO A 20 -44.33 36.55 -6.21
C PRO A 20 -43.18 37.54 -5.97
N PHE A 21 -42.53 38.05 -7.03
CA PHE A 21 -41.45 39.03 -6.89
C PHE A 21 -41.95 40.40 -6.39
N ILE A 22 -43.14 40.83 -6.83
CA ILE A 22 -43.75 42.08 -6.39
C ILE A 22 -44.19 41.98 -4.93
N GLU A 23 -44.79 40.85 -4.53
CA GLU A 23 -45.17 40.59 -3.14
C GLU A 23 -43.97 40.50 -2.20
N ILE A 24 -42.91 39.81 -2.63
CA ILE A 24 -41.63 39.75 -1.92
C ILE A 24 -41.04 41.15 -1.77
N LYS A 25 -41.01 41.94 -2.86
CA LYS A 25 -40.50 43.33 -2.84
C LYS A 25 -41.31 44.21 -1.89
N ARG A 26 -42.64 44.11 -1.90
CA ARG A 26 -43.52 44.87 -1.01
C ARG A 26 -43.29 44.47 0.45
N TRP A 27 -43.23 43.18 0.73
CA TRP A 27 -42.93 42.65 2.07
C TRP A 27 -41.57 43.14 2.60
N PHE A 28 -40.55 43.16 1.73
CA PHE A 28 -39.22 43.71 2.04
C PHE A 28 -39.20 45.23 2.25
N GLN A 29 -40.12 45.97 1.62
CA GLN A 29 -40.29 47.41 1.85
C GLN A 29 -40.96 47.67 3.21
N ASP A 30 -42.00 46.90 3.53
CA ASP A 30 -42.79 47.06 4.75
C ASP A 30 -42.03 46.60 6.01
N ASN A 31 -41.14 45.60 5.89
CA ASN A 31 -40.41 45.01 7.01
C ASN A 31 -38.91 45.35 6.99
N VAL A 32 -38.57 46.61 7.28
CA VAL A 32 -37.19 47.15 7.18
C VAL A 32 -36.17 46.35 8.00
N ILE A 33 -36.51 45.90 9.22
CA ILE A 33 -35.62 45.12 10.09
C ILE A 33 -35.44 43.70 9.53
N LYS A 34 -36.53 43.03 9.13
CA LYS A 34 -36.47 41.68 8.56
C LYS A 34 -35.72 41.66 7.23
N ARG A 35 -35.80 42.72 6.43
CA ARG A 35 -34.98 42.89 5.22
C ARG A 35 -33.50 42.80 5.52
N LYS A 36 -33.03 43.59 6.50
CA LYS A 36 -31.62 43.58 6.91
C LYS A 36 -31.19 42.21 7.42
N LEU A 37 -32.06 41.55 8.18
CA LEU A 37 -31.83 40.19 8.70
C LEU A 37 -31.71 39.16 7.58
N VAL A 38 -32.60 39.18 6.58
CA VAL A 38 -32.55 38.24 5.45
C VAL A 38 -31.31 38.49 4.58
N ILE A 39 -30.99 39.74 4.27
CA ILE A 39 -29.75 40.07 3.53
C ILE A 39 -28.52 39.60 4.30
N PHE A 40 -28.47 39.86 5.61
CA PHE A 40 -27.39 39.38 6.46
C PHE A 40 -27.30 37.85 6.49
N SER A 41 -28.44 37.16 6.60
CA SER A 41 -28.50 35.71 6.59
C SER A 41 -27.98 35.12 5.28
N VAL A 42 -28.34 35.70 4.12
CA VAL A 42 -27.83 35.28 2.80
C VAL A 42 -26.32 35.52 2.68
N LEU A 43 -25.82 36.67 3.15
CA LEU A 43 -24.39 36.94 3.16
C LEU A 43 -23.63 36.00 4.11
N PHE A 44 -24.22 35.68 5.25
CA PHE A 44 -23.66 34.78 6.26
C PHE A 44 -23.61 33.34 5.75
N THR A 45 -24.67 32.85 5.09
CA THR A 45 -24.67 31.52 4.46
C THR A 45 -23.69 31.43 3.29
N ALA A 46 -23.52 32.50 2.52
CA ALA A 46 -22.47 32.58 1.50
C ALA A 46 -21.07 32.52 2.13
N TRP A 47 -20.85 33.23 3.24
CA TRP A 47 -19.60 33.18 4.00
C TRP A 47 -19.30 31.80 4.58
N ILE A 48 -20.29 31.14 5.19
CA ILE A 48 -20.15 29.76 5.69
C ILE A 48 -19.85 28.81 4.52
N SER A 49 -20.54 28.95 3.39
CA SER A 49 -20.28 28.14 2.20
C SER A 49 -18.85 28.30 1.68
N LEU A 50 -18.30 29.51 1.71
CA LEU A 50 -16.89 29.76 1.34
C LEU A 50 -15.91 29.16 2.34
N LEU A 51 -16.19 29.25 3.64
CA LEU A 51 -15.36 28.64 4.68
C LEU A 51 -15.37 27.12 4.60
N LEU A 52 -16.55 26.51 4.44
CA LEU A 52 -16.67 25.08 4.21
C LEU A 52 -15.97 24.70 2.89
N GLY A 53 -16.12 25.49 1.84
CA GLY A 53 -15.41 25.31 0.58
C GLY A 53 -13.89 25.33 0.75
N ALA A 54 -13.35 26.22 1.60
CA ALA A 54 -11.92 26.27 1.91
C ALA A 54 -11.44 25.08 2.76
N ILE A 55 -12.26 24.61 3.71
CA ILE A 55 -11.95 23.45 4.56
C ILE A 55 -11.99 22.14 3.76
N TYR A 56 -12.96 21.99 2.86
CA TYR A 56 -13.14 20.79 2.03
C TYR A 56 -12.43 20.88 0.68
N SER A 57 -11.86 22.03 0.32
CA SER A 57 -11.03 22.14 -0.88
C SER A 57 -9.86 21.18 -0.76
N PRO A 58 -9.57 20.38 -1.80
CA PRO A 58 -8.35 19.60 -1.86
C PRO A 58 -7.14 20.51 -1.61
N GLN A 59 -6.23 20.09 -0.75
CA GLN A 59 -4.94 20.76 -0.60
C GLN A 59 -4.23 20.74 -1.96
N ARG A 60 -3.59 21.85 -2.35
CA ARG A 60 -2.77 21.90 -3.57
C ARG A 60 -1.67 20.85 -3.44
N GLN A 61 -1.77 19.76 -4.20
CA GLN A 61 -0.70 18.79 -4.33
C GLN A 61 0.33 19.34 -5.31
N THR A 62 1.54 19.58 -4.83
CA THR A 62 2.67 20.00 -5.68
C THR A 62 3.29 18.84 -6.46
N TYR A 63 3.00 17.60 -6.07
CA TYR A 63 3.48 16.37 -6.70
C TYR A 63 2.34 15.63 -7.38
N THR A 64 2.62 15.05 -8.54
CA THR A 64 1.65 14.22 -9.27
C THR A 64 1.47 12.86 -8.60
N ASP A 65 0.31 12.23 -8.81
CA ASP A 65 0.06 10.84 -8.37
C ASP A 65 1.12 9.87 -8.90
N GLU A 66 1.66 10.16 -10.08
CA GLU A 66 2.76 9.40 -10.67
C GLU A 66 4.07 9.52 -9.88
N GLN A 67 4.41 10.71 -9.39
CA GLN A 67 5.58 10.91 -8.52
C GLN A 67 5.39 10.24 -7.15
N LEU A 68 4.16 10.21 -6.65
CA LEU A 68 3.79 9.56 -5.37
C LEU A 68 3.43 8.06 -5.53
N LYS A 69 3.73 7.46 -6.68
CA LYS A 69 3.59 6.00 -6.87
C LYS A 69 4.46 5.28 -5.84
N THR A 70 3.82 4.39 -5.10
CA THR A 70 4.46 3.58 -4.07
C THR A 70 4.92 2.23 -4.59
N LYS A 71 4.71 1.91 -5.87
CA LYS A 71 5.22 0.70 -6.51
C LYS A 71 6.00 1.10 -7.75
N ARG A 72 7.21 0.58 -7.90
CA ARG A 72 8.10 0.79 -9.03
C ARG A 72 8.67 -0.55 -9.51
N THR A 73 8.92 -0.65 -10.80
CA THR A 73 9.59 -1.79 -11.43
C THR A 73 10.91 -1.30 -11.98
N PHE A 74 11.96 -2.08 -11.77
CA PHE A 74 13.30 -1.79 -12.29
C PHE A 74 13.30 -1.96 -13.82
N VAL A 75 13.85 -0.98 -14.55
CA VAL A 75 13.75 -0.91 -16.02
C VAL A 75 14.40 -2.12 -16.70
N ASN A 76 15.47 -2.66 -16.11
CA ASN A 76 16.16 -3.84 -16.63
C ASN A 76 15.45 -5.17 -16.30
N GLY A 77 14.23 -5.13 -15.75
CA GLY A 77 13.43 -6.33 -15.45
C GLY A 77 13.95 -7.15 -14.27
N THR A 78 14.93 -6.65 -13.51
CA THR A 78 15.53 -7.39 -12.38
C THR A 78 14.61 -7.55 -11.18
N GLY A 79 13.52 -6.79 -11.10
CA GLY A 79 12.57 -6.93 -10.02
C GLY A 79 11.63 -5.75 -9.84
N GLU A 80 10.95 -5.76 -8.70
CA GLU A 80 10.02 -4.72 -8.28
C GLU A 80 10.33 -4.28 -6.85
N ILE A 81 10.02 -3.02 -6.53
CA ILE A 81 10.08 -2.49 -5.17
C ILE A 81 8.85 -1.65 -4.86
N ARG A 82 8.30 -1.86 -3.67
CA ARG A 82 7.06 -1.26 -3.20
C ARG A 82 7.27 -0.61 -1.83
N LEU A 83 7.02 0.69 -1.73
CA LEU A 83 6.90 1.43 -0.49
C LEU A 83 5.54 1.14 0.18
N SER A 84 5.52 0.19 1.12
CA SER A 84 4.30 -0.30 1.77
C SER A 84 3.81 0.61 2.89
N SER A 85 4.71 1.27 3.62
CA SER A 85 4.38 2.17 4.72
C SER A 85 5.29 3.39 4.77
N GLN A 86 4.73 4.52 5.20
CA GLN A 86 5.45 5.78 5.41
C GLN A 86 4.92 6.43 6.68
N THR A 87 5.78 6.57 7.69
CA THR A 87 5.41 7.18 8.97
C THR A 87 6.42 8.26 9.32
N TYR A 88 5.94 9.43 9.72
CA TYR A 88 6.75 10.55 10.19
C TYR A 88 6.36 10.91 11.62
N SER A 89 7.37 11.11 12.47
CA SER A 89 7.20 11.63 13.81
C SER A 89 7.75 13.06 13.92
N PRO A 90 6.89 14.09 13.98
CA PRO A 90 7.33 15.46 14.19
C PRO A 90 8.07 15.65 15.52
N GLU A 91 7.68 14.91 16.57
CA GLU A 91 8.26 15.04 17.91
C GLU A 91 9.72 14.58 17.97
N THR A 92 10.06 13.51 17.25
CA THR A 92 11.41 12.91 17.29
C THR A 92 12.21 13.19 16.02
N GLY A 93 11.62 13.78 14.99
CA GLY A 93 12.28 14.05 13.71
C GLY A 93 12.70 12.77 12.99
N ILE A 94 11.88 11.70 13.10
CA ILE A 94 12.16 10.39 12.50
C ILE A 94 11.12 10.10 11.42
N ILE A 95 11.59 9.69 10.24
CA ILE A 95 10.76 9.03 9.23
C ILE A 95 11.12 7.54 9.20
N VAL A 96 10.11 6.68 9.20
CA VAL A 96 10.23 5.24 8.95
C VAL A 96 9.51 4.91 7.65
N LEU A 97 10.21 4.22 6.76
CA LEU A 97 9.71 3.77 5.47
C LEU A 97 9.84 2.25 5.40
N GLN A 98 8.79 1.56 5.01
CA GLN A 98 8.84 0.11 4.81
C GLN A 98 8.78 -0.18 3.33
N PHE A 99 9.79 -0.89 2.83
CA PHE A 99 9.89 -1.33 1.45
C PHE A 99 9.75 -2.84 1.36
N GLU A 100 9.06 -3.29 0.32
CA GLU A 100 8.99 -4.68 -0.08
C GLU A 100 9.61 -4.86 -1.45
N THR A 101 10.44 -5.89 -1.62
CA THR A 101 11.12 -6.18 -2.88
C THR A 101 10.71 -7.53 -3.44
N LYS A 102 10.75 -7.66 -4.76
CA LYS A 102 10.59 -8.93 -5.48
C LYS A 102 11.74 -9.06 -6.46
N ASP A 103 12.53 -10.12 -6.32
CA ASP A 103 13.57 -10.48 -7.29
C ASP A 103 12.94 -11.25 -8.45
N SER A 104 13.16 -10.77 -9.68
CA SER A 104 12.70 -11.43 -10.91
C SER A 104 13.80 -12.22 -11.61
N THR A 105 15.04 -12.18 -11.10
CA THR A 105 16.21 -12.85 -11.68
C THR A 105 16.45 -14.25 -11.14
N SER A 106 15.79 -14.59 -10.03
CA SER A 106 15.91 -15.88 -9.38
C SER A 106 14.59 -16.65 -9.44
N PRO A 107 14.61 -17.98 -9.68
CA PRO A 107 13.42 -18.81 -9.53
C PRO A 107 13.02 -19.01 -8.06
N VAL A 108 13.86 -18.56 -7.12
CA VAL A 108 13.58 -18.62 -5.68
C VAL A 108 12.72 -17.42 -5.30
N ASP A 109 11.56 -17.66 -4.70
CA ASP A 109 10.63 -16.63 -4.20
C ASP A 109 11.24 -15.86 -3.02
N ARG A 110 12.08 -14.88 -3.33
CA ARG A 110 12.81 -14.01 -2.40
C ARG A 110 12.80 -12.57 -2.89
N GLY A 111 13.07 -11.65 -1.97
CA GLY A 111 13.33 -10.27 -2.31
C GLY A 111 14.74 -10.07 -2.88
N ILE A 112 14.97 -8.87 -3.39
CA ILE A 112 16.30 -8.46 -3.87
C ILE A 112 17.21 -8.31 -2.65
N ASP A 113 18.39 -8.95 -2.69
CA ASP A 113 19.41 -8.82 -1.64
C ASP A 113 19.76 -7.34 -1.43
N THR A 114 19.63 -6.88 -0.20
CA THR A 114 19.96 -5.51 0.20
C THR A 114 21.39 -5.09 -0.13
N LYS A 115 22.33 -6.04 -0.21
CA LYS A 115 23.72 -5.77 -0.63
C LYS A 115 23.81 -5.39 -2.12
N ARG A 116 22.81 -5.75 -2.91
CA ARG A 116 22.67 -5.40 -4.33
C ARG A 116 21.78 -4.17 -4.54
N LEU A 117 21.35 -3.51 -3.47
CA LEU A 117 20.61 -2.26 -3.55
C LEU A 117 21.52 -1.12 -3.06
N LYS A 118 21.79 -0.17 -3.95
CA LYS A 118 22.43 1.10 -3.58
C LYS A 118 21.32 2.13 -3.34
N TRP A 119 21.46 2.88 -2.26
CA TRP A 119 20.46 3.85 -1.83
C TRP A 119 21.10 5.22 -1.75
N ASP A 120 20.44 6.22 -2.32
CA ASP A 120 20.87 7.62 -2.27
C ASP A 120 19.69 8.46 -1.73
N LEU A 121 19.97 9.33 -0.75
CA LEU A 121 18.96 10.20 -0.12
C LEU A 121 19.18 11.65 -0.54
N TYR A 122 18.17 12.24 -1.17
CA TYR A 122 18.15 13.64 -1.57
C TYR A 122 17.15 14.43 -0.76
N ALA A 123 17.53 15.64 -0.35
CA ALA A 123 16.68 16.54 0.42
C ALA A 123 16.50 17.88 -0.30
N GLN A 124 15.27 18.42 -0.30
CA GLN A 124 15.02 19.78 -0.79
C GLN A 124 15.68 20.84 0.10
N LYS A 125 15.79 20.57 1.41
CA LYS A 125 16.50 21.41 2.38
C LYS A 125 17.54 20.55 3.06
N LYS A 126 18.81 20.70 2.67
CA LYS A 126 19.90 19.95 3.30
C LYS A 126 20.05 20.37 4.76
N THR A 127 20.05 19.40 5.67
CA THR A 127 20.60 19.58 7.02
C THR A 127 21.77 18.60 7.16
N THR A 128 22.89 19.05 7.72
CA THR A 128 24.12 18.24 7.84
C THR A 128 23.97 17.06 8.79
N GLU A 129 22.86 16.98 9.52
CA GLU A 129 22.61 15.95 10.54
C GLU A 129 21.64 14.88 10.05
N THR A 130 20.92 15.09 8.94
CA THR A 130 19.98 14.09 8.43
C THR A 130 20.73 12.89 7.88
N LYS A 131 20.42 11.70 8.43
CA LYS A 131 21.03 10.42 8.06
C LYS A 131 19.96 9.38 7.77
N MET A 132 20.25 8.51 6.81
CA MET A 132 19.44 7.36 6.43
C MET A 132 20.10 6.06 6.87
N GLU A 133 19.35 5.18 7.51
CA GLU A 133 19.78 3.87 7.95
C GLU A 133 18.90 2.81 7.31
N ILE A 134 19.52 1.78 6.72
CA ILE A 134 18.80 0.68 6.05
C ILE A 134 18.83 -0.53 6.95
N VAL A 135 17.66 -1.09 7.24
CA VAL A 135 17.50 -2.22 8.15
C VAL A 135 16.75 -3.33 7.40
N PRO A 136 17.45 -4.35 6.89
CA PRO A 136 16.77 -5.51 6.32
C PRO A 136 16.02 -6.23 7.45
N ILE A 137 14.73 -6.53 7.28
CA ILE A 137 13.92 -7.26 8.27
C ILE A 137 13.88 -8.74 7.89
N VAL A 138 13.23 -9.06 6.76
CA VAL A 138 13.22 -10.38 6.11
C VAL A 138 13.70 -10.24 4.66
N ASP A 139 13.91 -11.36 3.96
CA ASP A 139 14.44 -11.39 2.58
C ASP A 139 13.78 -10.42 1.61
N ASN A 140 12.48 -10.13 1.80
CA ASN A 140 11.72 -9.24 0.95
C ASN A 140 11.23 -7.95 1.62
N LYS A 141 11.55 -7.69 2.90
CA LYS A 141 11.13 -6.48 3.62
C LYS A 141 12.33 -5.71 4.16
N ILE A 142 12.36 -4.42 3.90
CA ILE A 142 13.45 -3.52 4.28
C ILE A 142 12.83 -2.29 4.94
N SER A 143 13.25 -1.98 6.16
CA SER A 143 12.88 -0.76 6.85
C SER A 143 13.98 0.28 6.68
N VAL A 144 13.62 1.50 6.29
CA VAL A 144 14.54 2.63 6.10
C VAL A 144 14.17 3.71 7.10
N ILE A 145 15.14 4.11 7.91
CA ILE A 145 14.99 5.12 8.96
C ILE A 145 15.71 6.39 8.50
N ILE A 146 15.01 7.51 8.46
CA ILE A 146 15.63 8.83 8.24
C ILE A 146 15.54 9.61 9.55
N ARG A 147 16.70 9.94 10.12
CA ARG A 147 16.83 10.66 11.40
C ARG A 147 17.13 12.13 11.19
N ASN A 148 16.86 12.94 12.21
CA ASN A 148 17.09 14.39 12.22
C ASN A 148 16.36 15.09 11.06
N VAL A 149 15.09 14.72 10.88
CA VAL A 149 14.19 15.31 9.88
C VAL A 149 13.50 16.53 10.50
N PRO A 150 13.62 17.73 9.88
CA PRO A 150 12.94 18.92 10.38
C PRO A 150 11.43 18.90 10.06
N GLU A 151 10.60 19.57 10.87
CA GLU A 151 9.14 19.63 10.69
C GLU A 151 8.69 20.10 9.30
N ASN A 152 9.49 20.95 8.65
CA ASN A 152 9.20 21.56 7.36
C ASN A 152 10.18 21.10 6.26
N PHE A 153 10.55 19.82 6.27
CA PHE A 153 11.51 19.21 5.34
C PHE A 153 11.12 19.30 3.85
N GLY A 154 9.87 19.62 3.54
CA GLY A 154 9.38 19.77 2.17
C GLY A 154 9.20 18.41 1.49
N ALA A 155 10.28 17.89 0.91
CA ALA A 155 10.33 16.55 0.36
C ALA A 155 11.74 15.94 0.44
N TYR A 156 11.76 14.62 0.62
CA TYR A 156 12.91 13.77 0.35
C TYR A 156 12.65 12.94 -0.90
N ALA A 157 13.69 12.73 -1.70
CA ALA A 157 13.69 11.73 -2.77
C ALA A 157 14.70 10.65 -2.41
N ILE A 158 14.30 9.41 -2.60
CA ILE A 158 15.12 8.24 -2.32
C ILE A 158 15.29 7.51 -3.64
N ASP A 159 16.53 7.48 -4.10
CA ASP A 159 16.90 6.72 -5.27
C ASP A 159 17.42 5.36 -4.83
N ILE A 160 16.92 4.33 -5.51
CA ILE A 160 17.27 2.95 -5.24
C ILE A 160 17.77 2.38 -6.55
N THR A 161 19.06 2.07 -6.62
CA THR A 161 19.69 1.45 -7.77
C THR A 161 19.81 -0.04 -7.51
N ASN A 162 19.29 -0.88 -8.41
CA ASN A 162 19.48 -2.32 -8.31
C ASN A 162 20.74 -2.75 -9.10
N LEU A 163 21.70 -3.36 -8.41
CA LEU A 163 22.98 -3.82 -8.94
C LEU A 163 22.95 -5.30 -9.34
N THR A 164 21.78 -5.92 -9.36
CA THR A 164 21.62 -7.32 -9.76
C THR A 164 21.96 -7.48 -11.24
N VAL A 165 22.89 -8.39 -11.54
CA VAL A 165 23.33 -8.69 -12.90
C VAL A 165 22.21 -9.39 -13.66
N VAL A 166 21.88 -8.86 -14.83
CA VAL A 166 20.94 -9.50 -15.76
C VAL A 166 21.70 -10.58 -16.54
N THR A 167 21.30 -11.84 -16.39
CA THR A 167 22.00 -12.96 -17.06
C THR A 167 21.81 -12.93 -18.59
N SER A 168 20.70 -12.38 -19.08
CA SER A 168 20.43 -12.24 -20.52
C SER A 168 21.28 -11.18 -21.23
N SER A 169 22.02 -10.35 -20.49
CA SER A 169 22.96 -9.37 -21.07
C SER A 169 24.42 -9.85 -21.02
N ILE A 170 24.67 -11.08 -20.59
CA ILE A 170 26.03 -11.65 -20.54
C ILE A 170 26.35 -12.24 -21.92
N ASP A 171 27.23 -11.56 -22.66
CA ASP A 171 27.78 -12.03 -23.92
C ASP A 171 28.84 -13.11 -23.64
N ILE A 172 28.50 -14.36 -23.97
CA ILE A 172 29.41 -15.52 -23.84
C ILE A 172 29.95 -15.97 -25.20
N ASP A 173 29.61 -15.28 -26.27
CA ASP A 173 29.97 -15.66 -27.62
C ASP A 173 31.41 -15.22 -27.96
N ILE A 174 32.15 -16.10 -28.64
CA ILE A 174 33.50 -15.80 -29.13
C ILE A 174 33.36 -15.10 -30.48
N SER A 175 33.91 -13.89 -30.59
CA SER A 175 33.89 -13.14 -31.83
C SER A 175 34.68 -13.87 -32.93
N SER A 176 33.99 -14.39 -33.95
CA SER A 176 34.60 -14.93 -35.16
C SER A 176 34.77 -13.84 -36.23
N PRO A 177 35.88 -13.78 -36.98
CA PRO A 177 36.15 -12.69 -37.94
C PRO A 177 35.22 -12.63 -39.17
N SER A 178 34.21 -13.50 -39.26
CA SER A 178 33.40 -13.71 -40.47
C SER A 178 31.90 -13.52 -40.27
N ASP A 179 31.46 -12.98 -39.14
CA ASP A 179 30.05 -12.65 -38.91
C ASP A 179 29.85 -11.13 -38.89
N GLU A 180 29.71 -10.54 -40.09
CA GLU A 180 29.00 -9.26 -40.27
C GLU A 180 27.48 -9.49 -40.15
N GLN A 181 27.04 -10.13 -39.06
CA GLN A 181 25.64 -10.14 -38.67
C GLN A 181 25.40 -9.00 -37.68
N GLU A 182 24.30 -8.28 -37.92
CA GLU A 182 23.88 -7.11 -37.15
C GLU A 182 24.09 -7.35 -35.65
N LYS A 183 25.04 -6.62 -35.07
CA LYS A 183 25.16 -6.51 -33.61
C LYS A 183 23.77 -6.15 -33.09
N PRO A 184 23.16 -6.93 -32.17
CA PRO A 184 22.07 -6.38 -31.40
C PRO A 184 22.62 -5.10 -30.78
N MET A 185 21.94 -3.98 -31.01
CA MET A 185 22.31 -2.70 -30.43
C MET A 185 22.59 -2.96 -28.95
N LYS A 186 23.86 -2.85 -28.54
CA LYS A 186 24.19 -2.68 -27.14
C LYS A 186 23.42 -1.43 -26.75
N ALA A 187 22.34 -1.61 -25.99
CA ALA A 187 21.83 -0.52 -25.19
C ALA A 187 23.06 -0.01 -24.44
N GLU A 188 23.41 1.25 -24.64
CA GLU A 188 24.46 1.88 -23.87
C GLU A 188 24.15 1.59 -22.40
N ASP A 189 25.11 0.97 -21.69
CA ASP A 189 25.14 0.93 -20.23
C ASP A 189 25.31 2.37 -19.74
N THR A 190 24.26 3.17 -19.85
CA THR A 190 24.09 4.33 -18.99
C THR A 190 23.63 3.77 -17.65
N ASP A 191 24.55 3.79 -16.70
CA ASP A 191 24.43 3.41 -15.28
C ASP A 191 23.14 3.96 -14.61
N ASP A 192 22.51 4.99 -15.19
CA ASP A 192 21.26 5.62 -14.75
C ASP A 192 19.97 4.83 -15.03
N ASN A 193 19.98 3.80 -15.87
CA ASN A 193 18.72 3.17 -16.28
C ASN A 193 18.09 2.26 -15.22
N ASN A 194 18.82 1.81 -14.19
CA ASN A 194 18.28 0.90 -13.18
C ASN A 194 17.98 1.55 -11.82
N VAL A 195 17.67 2.83 -11.84
CA VAL A 195 17.31 3.62 -10.67
C VAL A 195 15.80 3.79 -10.59
N VAL A 196 15.23 3.58 -9.40
CA VAL A 196 13.85 3.94 -9.10
C VAL A 196 13.81 4.97 -7.98
N GLN A 197 12.94 5.96 -8.13
CA GLN A 197 12.85 7.08 -7.21
C GLN A 197 11.51 7.07 -6.45
N PHE A 198 11.61 7.32 -5.14
CA PHE A 198 10.47 7.47 -4.23
C PHE A 198 10.48 8.84 -3.56
N TYR A 199 9.33 9.52 -3.56
CA TYR A 199 9.16 10.81 -2.90
C TYR A 199 8.45 10.65 -1.56
N VAL A 200 9.04 11.22 -0.51
CA VAL A 200 8.45 11.33 0.82
C VAL A 200 8.21 12.81 1.12
N THR A 201 6.98 13.21 1.39
CA THR A 201 6.62 14.63 1.60
C THR A 201 5.46 14.76 2.57
N THR A 202 5.44 15.85 3.34
CA THR A 202 4.33 16.20 4.24
C THR A 202 3.01 16.47 3.51
N GLN A 203 3.06 16.70 2.20
CA GLN A 203 1.88 16.89 1.36
C GLN A 203 1.25 15.55 0.91
N ASN A 204 1.92 14.42 1.14
CA ASN A 204 1.42 13.10 0.76
C ASN A 204 0.44 12.60 1.83
N SER A 205 -0.81 12.33 1.44
CA SER A 205 -1.83 11.78 2.34
C SER A 205 -1.49 10.38 2.86
N LYS A 206 -0.59 9.65 2.19
CA LYS A 206 -0.10 8.34 2.63
C LYS A 206 0.94 8.42 3.75
N LEU A 207 1.52 9.59 4.02
CA LEU A 207 2.46 9.79 5.12
C LEU A 207 1.69 9.91 6.44
N LYS A 208 1.75 8.86 7.26
CA LYS A 208 1.13 8.85 8.59
C LYS A 208 1.93 9.70 9.56
N LYS A 209 1.25 10.43 10.44
CA LYS A 209 1.89 11.20 11.52
C LYS A 209 1.65 10.48 12.83
N GLU A 210 2.69 9.85 13.36
CA GLU A 210 2.62 9.05 14.59
C GLU A 210 3.86 9.30 15.46
N LYS A 211 3.76 8.99 16.75
CA LYS A 211 4.88 9.10 17.67
C LYS A 211 5.80 7.88 17.49
N ILE A 212 7.02 8.12 17.01
CA ILE A 212 8.05 7.08 16.88
C ILE A 212 9.04 7.27 18.02
N LYS A 213 9.30 6.22 18.80
CA LYS A 213 10.33 6.26 19.85
C LYS A 213 11.70 6.47 19.20
N SER A 214 12.47 7.42 19.70
CA SER A 214 13.86 7.59 19.29
C SER A 214 14.70 6.50 19.96
N VAL A 215 14.95 5.43 19.21
CA VAL A 215 15.76 4.28 19.63
C VAL A 215 16.98 4.16 18.71
N SER A 216 18.00 3.42 19.15
CA SER A 216 19.14 3.08 18.30
C SER A 216 18.71 2.25 17.08
N ARG A 217 19.60 2.11 16.09
CA ARG A 217 19.30 1.30 14.89
C ARG A 217 19.10 -0.16 15.25
N GLU A 218 19.88 -0.66 16.20
CA GLU A 218 19.86 -2.01 16.72
C GLU A 218 18.53 -2.28 17.43
N GLU A 219 18.13 -1.39 18.34
CA GLU A 219 16.84 -1.49 19.03
C GLU A 219 15.65 -1.41 18.06
N PHE A 220 15.75 -0.56 17.03
CA PHE A 220 14.73 -0.48 15.98
C PHE A 220 14.66 -1.77 15.17
N ALA A 221 15.81 -2.32 14.77
CA ALA A 221 15.88 -3.58 14.05
C ALA A 221 15.27 -4.72 14.87
N LEU A 222 15.56 -4.77 16.17
CA LEU A 222 14.95 -5.72 17.09
C LEU A 222 13.44 -5.55 17.20
N SER A 223 12.94 -4.31 17.30
CA SER A 223 11.48 -4.08 17.38
C SER A 223 10.77 -4.53 16.11
N GLU A 224 11.30 -4.22 14.92
CA GLU A 224 10.70 -4.64 13.65
C GLU A 224 10.76 -6.17 13.48
N ILE A 225 11.83 -6.83 13.94
CA ILE A 225 11.92 -8.30 13.94
C ILE A 225 10.88 -8.91 14.88
N ILE A 226 10.68 -8.33 16.08
CA ILE A 226 9.67 -8.80 17.03
C ILE A 226 8.25 -8.63 16.45
N GLU A 227 7.96 -7.48 15.85
CA GLU A 227 6.68 -7.23 15.18
C GLU A 227 6.43 -8.21 14.03
N GLU A 228 7.44 -8.47 13.20
CA GLU A 228 7.33 -9.45 12.12
C GLU A 228 7.13 -10.87 12.67
N LYS A 229 7.86 -11.28 13.72
CA LYS A 229 7.66 -12.59 14.38
C LYS A 229 6.24 -12.74 14.89
N SER A 230 5.71 -11.75 15.59
CA SER A 230 4.33 -11.76 16.09
C SER A 230 3.32 -11.86 14.95
N PHE A 231 3.55 -11.18 13.82
CA PHE A 231 2.72 -11.31 12.63
C PHE A 231 2.74 -12.74 12.07
N GLN A 232 3.93 -13.36 11.97
CA GLN A 232 4.09 -14.74 11.49
C GLN A 232 3.45 -15.77 12.43
N GLU A 233 3.61 -15.62 13.75
CA GLU A 233 2.94 -16.45 14.76
C GLU A 233 1.42 -16.37 14.65
N GLY A 234 0.88 -15.16 14.44
CA GLY A 234 -0.55 -14.97 14.18
C GLY A 234 -1.04 -15.65 12.89
N GLN A 235 -0.19 -15.78 11.86
CA GLN A 235 -0.54 -16.57 10.67
C GLN A 235 -0.63 -18.06 11.00
N ILE A 236 0.28 -18.59 11.84
CA ILE A 236 0.24 -20.00 12.28
C ILE A 236 -1.04 -20.26 13.08
N GLU A 237 -1.39 -19.38 14.02
CA GLU A 237 -2.63 -19.51 14.81
C GLU A 237 -3.87 -19.56 13.91
N LYS A 238 -3.96 -18.65 12.93
CA LYS A 238 -5.06 -18.63 11.96
C LYS A 238 -5.14 -19.91 11.13
N LEU A 239 -4.01 -20.45 10.68
CA LEU A 239 -3.95 -21.69 9.90
C LEU A 239 -4.36 -22.89 10.77
N ASN A 240 -3.90 -22.97 12.01
CA ASN A 240 -4.29 -24.02 12.95
C ASN A 240 -5.80 -23.99 13.25
N HIS A 241 -6.36 -22.81 13.48
CA HIS A 241 -7.81 -22.66 13.67
C HIS A 241 -8.61 -23.11 12.44
N SER A 242 -8.12 -22.78 11.24
CA SER A 242 -8.73 -23.24 9.99
C SER A 242 -8.68 -24.76 9.85
N ILE A 243 -7.55 -25.39 10.22
CA ILE A 243 -7.40 -26.86 10.23
C ILE A 243 -8.37 -27.50 11.22
N GLU A 244 -8.53 -26.92 12.42
CA GLU A 244 -9.48 -27.41 13.43
C GLU A 244 -10.93 -27.39 12.90
N GLN A 245 -11.36 -26.28 12.31
CA GLN A 245 -12.69 -26.16 11.70
C GLN A 245 -12.90 -27.17 10.56
N LEU A 246 -11.89 -27.38 9.73
CA LEU A 246 -11.94 -28.37 8.64
C LEU A 246 -12.07 -29.80 9.21
N LYS A 247 -11.36 -30.13 10.29
CA LYS A 247 -11.46 -31.44 10.94
C LYS A 247 -12.85 -31.70 11.53
N VAL A 248 -13.43 -30.72 12.23
CA VAL A 248 -14.82 -30.81 12.73
C VAL A 248 -15.79 -31.00 11.57
N SER A 249 -15.61 -30.25 10.48
CA SER A 249 -16.46 -30.37 9.29
C SER A 249 -16.32 -31.71 8.57
N ILE A 250 -15.15 -32.36 8.64
CA ILE A 250 -14.94 -33.73 8.14
C ILE A 250 -15.65 -34.74 9.05
N GLU A 251 -15.55 -34.58 10.37
CA GLU A 251 -16.24 -35.47 11.33
C GLU A 251 -17.76 -35.45 11.13
N ASP A 252 -18.35 -34.27 10.93
CA ASP A 252 -19.77 -34.13 10.59
C ASP A 252 -20.14 -34.86 9.29
N ASP A 253 -19.30 -34.74 8.26
CA ASP A 253 -19.51 -35.39 6.95
C ASP A 253 -19.37 -36.91 7.04
N GLU A 254 -18.40 -37.42 7.79
CA GLU A 254 -18.25 -38.85 8.05
C GLU A 254 -19.47 -39.41 8.83
N SER A 255 -20.00 -38.64 9.78
CA SER A 255 -21.23 -39.00 10.49
C SER A 255 -22.43 -39.07 9.55
N ARG A 256 -22.62 -38.08 8.67
CA ARG A 256 -23.67 -38.08 7.63
C ARG A 256 -23.52 -39.26 6.68
N LYS A 257 -22.30 -39.51 6.20
CA LYS A 257 -21.97 -40.65 5.34
C LYS A 257 -22.34 -41.98 6.01
N SER A 258 -22.00 -42.15 7.29
CA SER A 258 -22.37 -43.34 8.06
C SER A 258 -23.90 -43.52 8.15
N GLY A 259 -24.65 -42.42 8.30
CA GLY A 259 -26.11 -42.43 8.25
C GLY A 259 -26.65 -42.93 6.89
N LEU A 260 -26.19 -42.34 5.79
CA LEU A 260 -26.60 -42.72 4.43
C LEU A 260 -26.21 -44.15 4.08
N LEU A 261 -25.08 -44.64 4.56
CA LEU A 261 -24.65 -46.03 4.37
C LEU A 261 -25.58 -47.02 5.09
N LYS A 262 -26.08 -46.67 6.28
CA LYS A 262 -27.07 -47.48 7.00
C LYS A 262 -28.44 -47.44 6.32
N GLU A 263 -28.86 -46.28 5.83
CA GLU A 263 -30.15 -46.13 5.15
C GLU A 263 -30.18 -46.90 3.82
N ALA A 264 -29.05 -46.94 3.10
CA ALA A 264 -28.89 -47.70 1.86
C ALA A 264 -29.32 -49.17 1.95
N GLU A 265 -29.24 -49.80 3.13
CA GLU A 265 -29.66 -51.19 3.36
C GLU A 265 -31.16 -51.42 3.11
N TYR A 266 -31.96 -50.35 3.18
CA TYR A 266 -33.42 -50.40 3.05
C TYR A 266 -33.94 -49.77 1.75
N LEU A 267 -33.05 -49.15 0.94
CA LEU A 267 -33.41 -48.45 -0.28
C LEU A 267 -33.28 -49.34 -1.51
N SER A 268 -34.04 -49.02 -2.56
CA SER A 268 -33.95 -49.70 -3.86
C SER A 268 -34.33 -48.76 -5.01
N GLY A 269 -33.95 -49.13 -6.25
CA GLY A 269 -34.25 -48.32 -7.42
C GLY A 269 -33.67 -46.91 -7.34
N ASP A 270 -34.48 -45.93 -7.73
CA ASP A 270 -34.07 -44.52 -7.83
C ASP A 270 -33.61 -43.93 -6.49
N ASP A 271 -34.22 -44.35 -5.36
CA ASP A 271 -33.84 -43.87 -4.02
C ASP A 271 -32.42 -44.33 -3.64
N LEU A 272 -32.07 -45.58 -3.99
CA LEU A 272 -30.72 -46.11 -3.75
C LEU A 272 -29.69 -45.37 -4.62
N GLU A 273 -30.02 -45.08 -5.88
CA GLU A 273 -29.15 -44.33 -6.77
C GLU A 273 -28.92 -42.89 -6.27
N SER A 274 -29.97 -42.22 -5.79
CA SER A 274 -29.84 -40.88 -5.19
C SER A 274 -28.94 -40.90 -3.96
N ASN A 275 -29.16 -41.86 -3.04
CA ASN A 275 -28.36 -41.99 -1.83
C ASN A 275 -26.87 -42.26 -2.13
N GLN A 276 -26.56 -43.06 -3.17
CA GLN A 276 -25.19 -43.29 -3.62
C GLN A 276 -24.53 -42.02 -4.17
N LYS A 277 -25.28 -41.16 -4.88
CA LYS A 277 -24.77 -39.85 -5.35
C LYS A 277 -24.48 -38.91 -4.20
N ASP A 278 -25.32 -38.91 -3.16
CA ASP A 278 -25.10 -38.11 -1.95
C ASP A 278 -23.84 -38.57 -1.20
N ILE A 279 -23.65 -39.89 -1.04
CA ILE A 279 -22.42 -40.45 -0.47
C ILE A 279 -21.19 -40.02 -1.26
N ALA A 280 -21.21 -40.17 -2.60
CA ALA A 280 -20.08 -39.77 -3.45
C ALA A 280 -19.77 -38.26 -3.34
N THR A 281 -20.81 -37.44 -3.21
CA THR A 281 -20.66 -35.99 -3.00
C THR A 281 -19.97 -35.69 -1.66
N ILE A 282 -20.38 -36.39 -0.59
CA ILE A 282 -19.74 -36.25 0.73
C ILE A 282 -18.28 -36.69 0.69
N GLU A 283 -17.96 -37.82 0.03
CA GLU A 283 -16.58 -38.28 -0.13
C GLU A 283 -15.69 -37.26 -0.85
N SER A 284 -16.20 -36.67 -1.93
CA SER A 284 -15.51 -35.60 -2.66
C SER A 284 -15.28 -34.35 -1.78
N ASN A 285 -16.24 -34.00 -0.93
CA ASN A 285 -16.11 -32.89 0.01
C ASN A 285 -15.03 -33.16 1.07
N ILE A 286 -15.01 -34.37 1.64
CA ILE A 286 -13.99 -34.80 2.60
C ILE A 286 -12.59 -34.75 1.95
N GLU A 287 -12.44 -35.26 0.73
CA GLU A 287 -11.17 -35.22 0.01
C GLU A 287 -10.68 -33.78 -0.21
N THR A 288 -11.57 -32.88 -0.61
CA THR A 288 -11.26 -31.45 -0.81
C THR A 288 -10.82 -30.77 0.48
N LYS A 289 -11.50 -31.06 1.60
CA LYS A 289 -11.12 -30.56 2.93
C LYS A 289 -9.75 -31.10 3.37
N ASN A 290 -9.46 -32.38 3.13
CA ASN A 290 -8.16 -32.97 3.43
C ASN A 290 -7.02 -32.31 2.64
N ARG A 291 -7.20 -32.05 1.33
CA ARG A 291 -6.23 -31.28 0.52
C ARG A 291 -5.99 -29.86 1.07
N SER A 292 -7.05 -29.24 1.59
CA SER A 292 -6.97 -27.91 2.21
C SER A 292 -6.18 -27.95 3.52
N ILE A 293 -6.36 -29.00 4.34
CA ILE A 293 -5.56 -29.24 5.55
C ILE A 293 -4.08 -29.45 5.20
N GLU A 294 -3.79 -30.25 4.18
CA GLU A 294 -2.40 -30.48 3.72
C GLU A 294 -1.74 -29.17 3.29
N THR A 295 -2.43 -28.37 2.47
CA THR A 295 -1.94 -27.05 2.03
C THR A 295 -1.70 -26.12 3.21
N ALA A 296 -2.62 -26.07 4.18
CA ALA A 296 -2.45 -25.26 5.39
C ALA A 296 -1.24 -25.72 6.22
N THR A 297 -1.02 -27.03 6.34
CA THR A 297 0.12 -27.63 7.06
C THR A 297 1.45 -27.27 6.40
N GLN A 298 1.55 -27.39 5.08
CA GLN A 298 2.73 -26.97 4.32
C GLN A 298 3.01 -25.46 4.47
N ASN A 299 1.96 -24.64 4.54
CA ASN A 299 2.11 -23.20 4.78
C ASN A 299 2.60 -22.91 6.20
N ILE A 300 2.15 -23.65 7.22
CA ILE A 300 2.67 -23.55 8.59
C ILE A 300 4.18 -23.84 8.60
N GLU A 301 4.63 -24.91 7.95
CA GLU A 301 6.07 -25.25 7.87
C GLU A 301 6.90 -24.12 7.23
N LYS A 302 6.39 -23.52 6.14
CA LYS A 302 7.05 -22.36 5.50
C LYS A 302 7.12 -21.15 6.42
N VAL A 303 6.08 -20.89 7.20
CA VAL A 303 6.06 -19.78 8.17
C VAL A 303 7.02 -20.05 9.32
N GLN A 304 7.10 -21.30 9.81
CA GLN A 304 8.04 -21.68 10.87
C GLN A 304 9.50 -21.46 10.45
N ILE A 305 9.87 -21.85 9.22
CA ILE A 305 11.21 -21.58 8.67
C ILE A 305 11.54 -20.08 8.67
N LYS A 306 10.55 -19.21 8.41
CA LYS A 306 10.73 -17.75 8.47
C LYS A 306 10.95 -17.26 9.91
N ILE A 307 10.20 -17.79 10.88
CA ILE A 307 10.38 -17.48 12.30
C ILE A 307 11.79 -17.88 12.75
N ASP A 308 12.24 -19.08 12.43
CA ASP A 308 13.58 -19.57 12.78
C ASP A 308 14.70 -18.67 12.19
N SER A 309 14.50 -18.15 10.97
CA SER A 309 15.43 -17.20 10.34
C SER A 309 15.45 -15.85 11.06
N LEU A 310 14.27 -15.34 11.45
CA LEU A 310 14.14 -14.12 12.23
C LEU A 310 14.79 -14.25 13.61
N GLU A 311 14.67 -15.41 14.27
CA GLU A 311 15.32 -15.70 15.55
C GLU A 311 16.84 -15.70 15.45
N LYS A 312 17.40 -16.32 14.41
CA LYS A 312 18.85 -16.28 14.16
C LYS A 312 19.34 -14.84 13.96
N LYS A 313 18.56 -14.02 13.27
CA LYS A 313 18.87 -12.61 13.05
C LYS A 313 18.75 -11.77 14.32
N GLU A 314 17.73 -12.02 15.12
CA GLU A 314 17.54 -11.41 16.44
C GLU A 314 18.75 -11.68 17.35
N LEU A 315 19.21 -12.93 17.38
CA LEU A 315 20.40 -13.33 18.13
C LEU A 315 21.66 -12.63 17.61
N ALA A 316 21.87 -12.61 16.29
CA ALA A 316 23.01 -11.95 15.67
C ALA A 316 23.06 -10.43 15.94
N ILE A 317 21.91 -9.78 16.08
CA ILE A 317 21.86 -8.36 16.45
C ILE A 317 22.19 -8.18 17.94
N LYS A 318 21.66 -9.06 18.81
CA LYS A 318 21.91 -8.99 20.27
C LYS A 318 23.36 -9.29 20.64
N ASP A 319 24.02 -10.20 19.93
CA ASP A 319 25.42 -10.56 20.16
C ASP A 319 26.43 -9.68 19.41
N GLY A 320 25.94 -8.77 18.55
CA GLY A 320 26.76 -7.81 17.79
C GLY A 320 27.44 -8.40 16.55
N THR A 321 27.11 -9.62 16.14
CA THR A 321 27.67 -10.25 14.93
C THR A 321 26.94 -9.83 13.64
N PHE A 322 25.77 -9.20 13.76
CA PHE A 322 25.01 -8.69 12.63
C PHE A 322 25.66 -7.42 12.03
N GLU A 323 26.16 -7.53 10.80
CA GLU A 323 26.74 -6.40 10.07
C GLU A 323 25.66 -5.52 9.45
N PHE A 324 25.46 -4.35 10.05
CA PHE A 324 24.64 -3.29 9.50
C PHE A 324 25.39 -2.53 8.39
N SER A 325 24.69 -2.18 7.30
CA SER A 325 25.24 -1.31 6.25
C SER A 325 25.56 0.09 6.81
N ASN A 326 26.55 0.80 6.27
CA ASN A 326 26.85 2.16 6.74
C ASN A 326 25.64 3.10 6.59
N SER A 327 25.52 4.07 7.50
CA SER A 327 24.52 5.14 7.36
C SER A 327 24.80 5.99 6.13
N ILE A 328 23.76 6.38 5.41
CA ILE A 328 23.85 7.21 4.21
C ILE A 328 23.53 8.65 4.56
N GLU A 329 24.39 9.57 4.15
CA GLU A 329 24.22 10.99 4.39
C GLU A 329 23.34 11.64 3.30
N THR A 330 22.68 12.75 3.65
CA THR A 330 21.86 13.50 2.68
C THR A 330 22.69 14.25 1.65
N VAL A 331 22.27 14.14 0.39
CA VAL A 331 22.72 14.97 -0.73
C VAL A 331 21.66 16.04 -1.00
N GLU A 332 22.08 17.25 -1.39
CA GLU A 332 21.15 18.31 -1.76
C GLU A 332 20.53 18.01 -3.13
N MET A 333 19.21 18.14 -3.26
CA MET A 333 18.54 18.09 -4.57
C MET A 333 19.05 19.25 -5.43
N LYS A 334 19.58 18.95 -6.61
CA LYS A 334 20.01 19.97 -7.59
C LYS A 334 18.82 20.59 -8.32
#